data_AF-A0A1Z5JHG5-F1
#
_entry.id   AF-A0A1Z5JHG5-F1
#
_cell.length_a   1.000
_cell.length_b   1.000
_cell.length_c   1.000
_cell.angle_alpha   90.00
_cell.angle_beta   90.00
_cell.angle_gamma   90.00
#
_symmetry.space_group_name_H-M   'P 1'
#
loop_
_entity.id
_entity.type
_entity.pdbx_description
1 polymer ?
#
loop_
_entity_poly.entity_id
_entity_poly.type
_entity_poly.pdbx_seq_one_letter_code
_entity_poly.pdbx_strand_id
1 'polypeptide(L)'
;MHQLIKYAFPIVIAFDLVSLYLEAQTALLGCSHSSTPSLRQNNNGKKLTYHNSSYGDNINKREPYSDYVPAIVEKYVLNHVAELFYNTPTTESGTWWWNRPSNPSGCAIWKDPTSTPYYEELQQFLHELRDYSQRIADFPPVPDLRLQMQTVPQEQVCASLELHPDGLPAIFPSQQLSYTRAGYVEPLLTPMRHPSFCFDHDTYKLNMNYMVHDFPTLCRQLKNHTRTVFVDMGASLDFHAGTESPAMYIVDLYHQFGFFFDHIYAFEISLKDPIDVFAKVPEHLMASYHWNNVAVNPEPGDKFNPLHWILSRFNEDDLIVVKLDVDTPSVELPLANQIATNFSDKIDHFYFEHHVHMEEIAPDWKSSMQGTIEESLQLFHTLRHVGVAAHFWP
;
A
#
# COMPACT_ATOMS: atom_id res chain seq x y z
N MET A 1 -12.51 42.90 55.57
CA MET A 1 -13.55 43.95 55.49
C MET A 1 -14.17 43.86 54.10
N HIS A 2 -15.30 43.15 53.99
CA HIS A 2 -16.64 43.72 53.72
C HIS A 2 -16.71 44.45 52.36
N GLN A 3 -17.26 43.77 51.33
CA GLN A 3 -18.68 43.84 50.86
C GLN A 3 -18.82 44.92 49.76
N LEU A 4 -19.48 44.75 48.60
CA LEU A 4 -20.78 44.13 48.31
C LEU A 4 -20.95 43.76 46.82
N ILE A 5 -21.79 42.76 46.64
CA ILE A 5 -22.43 42.22 45.43
C ILE A 5 -23.52 43.17 44.89
N LYS A 6 -23.72 43.24 43.56
CA LYS A 6 -25.06 43.31 42.92
C LYS A 6 -25.09 42.58 41.56
N TYR A 7 -26.04 41.66 41.45
CA TYR A 7 -26.45 40.85 40.30
C TYR A 7 -27.43 41.58 39.36
N ALA A 8 -27.46 41.19 38.07
CA ALA A 8 -28.65 40.74 37.28
C ALA A 8 -28.25 40.67 35.77
N PHE A 9 -28.04 39.48 35.15
CA PHE A 9 -28.99 38.54 34.50
C PHE A 9 -29.55 39.01 33.12
N PRO A 10 -29.98 38.09 32.22
CA PRO A 10 -29.29 37.82 30.96
C PRO A 10 -30.12 38.19 29.71
N ILE A 11 -29.48 38.30 28.55
CA ILE A 11 -30.18 38.31 27.26
C ILE A 11 -30.15 36.90 26.68
N VAL A 12 -31.34 36.32 26.62
CA VAL A 12 -31.70 35.13 25.85
C VAL A 12 -31.79 35.55 24.38
N ILE A 13 -30.98 34.94 23.52
CA ILE A 13 -31.31 34.82 22.09
C ILE A 13 -31.29 33.32 21.78
N ALA A 14 -32.49 32.75 21.78
CA ALA A 14 -32.77 31.50 21.11
C ALA A 14 -33.14 31.84 19.67
N PHE A 15 -32.41 31.28 18.70
CA PHE A 15 -32.91 31.10 17.34
C PHE A 15 -32.32 29.82 16.77
N ASP A 16 -33.25 28.93 16.42
CA ASP A 16 -33.20 27.70 15.67
C ASP A 16 -32.07 27.57 14.63
N LEU A 17 -31.19 26.58 14.84
CA LEU A 17 -30.45 25.87 13.78
C LEU A 17 -30.38 24.38 14.14
N VAL A 18 -31.54 23.76 14.30
CA VAL A 18 -31.73 22.32 14.20
C VAL A 18 -32.68 22.12 13.02
N SER A 19 -32.13 22.02 11.82
CA SER A 19 -32.72 21.38 10.63
C SER A 19 -31.89 21.78 9.41
N LEU A 20 -30.80 21.05 9.12
CA LEU A 20 -30.09 21.02 7.84
C LEU A 20 -28.89 20.06 7.96
N TYR A 21 -29.14 18.79 8.26
CA TYR A 21 -28.16 17.71 8.01
C TYR A 21 -28.84 16.33 7.91
N LEU A 22 -29.98 16.29 7.22
CA LEU A 22 -30.78 15.08 7.01
C LEU A 22 -31.62 15.18 5.72
N GLU A 23 -31.02 15.67 4.63
CA GLU A 23 -31.62 15.66 3.28
C GLU A 23 -30.52 15.46 2.21
N ALA A 24 -29.76 14.37 2.32
CA ALA A 24 -28.83 13.92 1.27
C ALA A 24 -28.91 12.40 1.00
N GLN A 25 -30.09 11.78 1.19
CA GLN A 25 -30.28 10.34 0.92
C GLN A 25 -31.56 9.96 0.14
N THR A 26 -32.22 10.88 -0.57
CA THR A 26 -33.44 10.53 -1.33
C THR A 26 -33.50 11.09 -2.75
N ALA A 27 -32.39 11.00 -3.48
CA ALA A 27 -32.37 11.28 -4.92
C ALA A 27 -31.45 10.33 -5.72
N LEU A 28 -31.49 9.02 -5.46
CA LEU A 28 -30.86 7.99 -6.31
C LEU A 28 -31.71 6.70 -6.38
N LEU A 29 -33.03 6.85 -6.53
CA LEU A 29 -33.92 5.75 -6.91
C LEU A 29 -34.69 6.18 -8.16
N GLY A 30 -34.23 5.72 -9.33
CA GLY A 30 -34.94 6.03 -10.57
C GLY A 30 -34.27 5.69 -11.89
N CYS A 31 -33.40 4.68 -12.00
CA CYS A 31 -33.00 4.13 -13.30
C CYS A 31 -32.86 2.60 -13.21
N SER A 32 -33.97 1.88 -13.37
CA SER A 32 -33.93 0.45 -13.71
C SER A 32 -33.77 0.31 -15.23
N HIS A 33 -32.55 0.02 -15.68
CA HIS A 33 -32.35 -0.56 -17.01
C HIS A 33 -31.62 -1.89 -16.83
N SER A 34 -32.37 -2.98 -16.97
CA SER A 34 -31.79 -4.29 -17.24
C SER A 34 -31.22 -4.26 -18.67
N SER A 35 -29.91 -4.09 -18.79
CA SER A 35 -29.19 -4.40 -20.01
C SER A 35 -28.29 -5.59 -19.72
N THR A 36 -28.76 -6.77 -20.13
CA THR A 36 -27.95 -7.97 -20.27
C THR A 36 -26.74 -7.66 -21.16
N PRO A 37 -25.49 -7.90 -20.75
CA PRO A 37 -24.35 -7.70 -21.63
C PRO A 37 -24.38 -8.79 -22.71
N SER A 38 -24.62 -8.39 -23.95
CA SER A 38 -24.36 -9.27 -25.09
C SER A 38 -22.84 -9.38 -25.27
N LEU A 39 -22.30 -10.57 -24.99
CA LEU A 39 -20.94 -10.95 -25.37
C LEU A 39 -20.71 -10.73 -26.87
N ARG A 40 -20.04 -9.64 -27.22
CA ARG A 40 -19.46 -9.45 -28.55
C ARG A 40 -18.24 -10.36 -28.66
N GLN A 41 -18.39 -11.47 -29.37
CA GLN A 41 -17.26 -12.29 -29.80
C GLN A 41 -16.43 -11.52 -30.83
N ASN A 42 -15.26 -11.05 -30.42
CA ASN A 42 -14.25 -10.52 -31.33
C ASN A 42 -13.50 -11.71 -31.96
N ASN A 43 -13.81 -12.01 -33.22
CA ASN A 43 -13.22 -13.09 -34.01
C ASN A 43 -11.84 -12.74 -34.58
N ASN A 44 -10.89 -12.34 -33.73
CA ASN A 44 -9.47 -12.29 -34.11
C ASN A 44 -8.67 -13.22 -33.19
N GLY A 45 -8.58 -14.47 -33.62
CA GLY A 45 -7.97 -15.59 -32.91
C GLY A 45 -6.47 -15.45 -32.70
N LYS A 46 -6.09 -14.75 -31.63
CA LYS A 46 -5.01 -15.20 -30.75
C LYS A 46 -5.65 -15.50 -29.39
N LYS A 47 -6.00 -16.76 -29.18
CA LYS A 47 -6.44 -17.24 -27.86
C LYS A 47 -5.20 -17.21 -26.97
N LEU A 48 -4.97 -16.10 -26.28
CA LEU A 48 -4.09 -16.07 -25.12
C LEU A 48 -4.69 -17.06 -24.13
N THR A 49 -4.05 -18.22 -24.00
CA THR A 49 -4.34 -19.18 -22.95
C THR A 49 -3.78 -18.59 -21.66
N TYR A 50 -4.58 -17.79 -20.99
CA TYR A 50 -4.31 -17.45 -19.61
C TYR A 50 -4.46 -18.70 -18.77
N HIS A 51 -3.63 -18.83 -17.73
CA HIS A 51 -3.86 -19.79 -16.66
C HIS A 51 -5.21 -19.46 -16.03
N ASN A 52 -6.28 -20.04 -16.54
CA ASN A 52 -7.47 -20.30 -15.74
C ASN A 52 -6.98 -21.26 -14.66
N SER A 53 -6.50 -20.70 -13.55
CA SER A 53 -6.46 -21.43 -12.30
C SER A 53 -7.88 -21.94 -12.11
N SER A 54 -8.06 -23.24 -12.34
CA SER A 54 -9.32 -23.93 -12.16
C SER A 54 -9.69 -23.81 -10.69
N TYR A 55 -10.40 -22.74 -10.37
CA TYR A 55 -10.92 -22.45 -9.03
C TYR A 55 -12.07 -23.40 -8.64
N GLY A 56 -12.41 -24.34 -9.51
CA GLY A 56 -13.39 -25.41 -9.25
C GLY A 56 -12.75 -26.67 -8.67
N ASP A 57 -13.22 -27.06 -7.49
CA ASP A 57 -13.24 -28.40 -6.87
C ASP A 57 -11.93 -29.09 -6.45
N ASN A 58 -10.75 -28.49 -6.67
CA ASN A 58 -9.47 -29.00 -6.14
C ASN A 58 -8.80 -28.00 -5.19
N ILE A 59 -9.55 -27.54 -4.20
CA ILE A 59 -9.19 -26.48 -3.23
C ILE A 59 -7.89 -26.77 -2.45
N ASN A 60 -7.42 -28.02 -2.42
CA ASN A 60 -6.33 -28.45 -1.55
C ASN A 60 -4.92 -28.52 -2.15
N LYS A 61 -4.71 -28.16 -3.42
CA LYS A 61 -3.36 -28.08 -4.00
C LYS A 61 -3.22 -26.91 -4.96
N ARG A 62 -3.09 -25.69 -4.42
CA ARG A 62 -2.41 -24.64 -5.20
C ARG A 62 -0.97 -25.10 -5.42
N GLU A 63 -0.51 -25.03 -6.67
CA GLU A 63 0.88 -25.32 -6.97
C GLU A 63 1.78 -24.39 -6.15
N PRO A 64 2.92 -24.88 -5.64
CA PRO A 64 3.88 -24.04 -4.94
C PRO A 64 4.19 -22.82 -5.82
N TYR A 65 4.23 -21.64 -5.20
CA TYR A 65 4.64 -20.41 -5.87
C TYR A 65 5.92 -20.68 -6.67
N SER A 66 5.84 -20.49 -7.98
CA SER A 66 6.93 -20.82 -8.89
C SER A 66 7.70 -19.57 -9.32
N ASP A 67 7.00 -18.46 -9.57
CA ASP A 67 7.60 -17.21 -10.01
C ASP A 67 6.63 -16.03 -9.85
N TYR A 68 7.19 -14.81 -9.88
CA TYR A 68 6.44 -13.57 -9.96
C TYR A 68 5.74 -13.44 -11.31
N VAL A 69 4.44 -13.13 -11.28
CA VAL A 69 3.65 -12.90 -12.49
C VAL A 69 3.23 -11.43 -12.52
N PRO A 70 3.91 -10.55 -13.27
CA PRO A 70 3.49 -9.17 -13.40
C PRO A 70 2.17 -9.08 -14.17
N ALA A 71 1.36 -8.10 -13.81
CA ALA A 71 0.18 -7.71 -14.58
C ALA A 71 0.56 -7.39 -16.04
N ILE A 72 -0.41 -7.51 -16.94
CA ILE A 72 -0.19 -7.28 -18.37
C ILE A 72 0.29 -5.85 -18.62
N VAL A 73 -0.35 -4.86 -17.99
CA VAL A 73 0.04 -3.46 -18.12
C VAL A 73 1.39 -3.16 -17.47
N GLU A 74 1.70 -3.77 -16.33
CA GLU A 74 3.02 -3.64 -15.69
C GLU A 74 4.12 -4.12 -16.65
N LYS A 75 3.93 -5.30 -17.25
CA LYS A 75 4.85 -5.84 -18.25
C LYS A 75 4.98 -4.92 -19.46
N TYR A 76 3.89 -4.30 -19.90
CA TYR A 76 3.96 -3.31 -20.99
C TYR A 76 4.81 -2.11 -20.57
N VAL A 77 4.52 -1.49 -19.43
CA VAL A 77 5.26 -0.32 -18.94
C VAL A 77 6.76 -0.63 -18.83
N LEU A 78 7.13 -1.75 -18.20
CA LEU A 78 8.53 -2.18 -18.06
C LEU A 78 9.25 -2.35 -19.41
N ASN A 79 8.56 -2.84 -20.44
CA ASN A 79 9.14 -3.04 -21.77
C ASN A 79 9.18 -1.78 -22.64
N HIS A 80 8.45 -0.73 -22.26
CA HIS A 80 8.31 0.50 -23.05
C HIS A 80 8.73 1.75 -22.25
N VAL A 81 9.55 1.59 -21.21
CA VAL A 81 10.04 2.70 -20.35
C VAL A 81 10.69 3.83 -21.15
N ALA A 82 11.41 3.52 -22.24
CA ALA A 82 12.01 4.54 -23.10
C ALA A 82 10.97 5.31 -23.93
N GLU A 83 9.93 4.64 -24.43
CA GLU A 83 8.84 5.25 -25.20
C GLU A 83 7.93 6.12 -24.31
N LEU A 84 7.82 5.73 -23.03
CA LEU A 84 7.13 6.48 -21.98
C LEU A 84 8.01 7.57 -21.35
N PHE A 85 9.26 7.73 -21.81
CA PHE A 85 10.26 8.68 -21.28
C PHE A 85 10.66 8.46 -19.80
N TYR A 86 10.35 7.30 -19.23
CA TYR A 86 10.62 6.94 -17.83
C TYR A 86 12.09 6.68 -17.53
N ASN A 87 12.93 6.52 -18.54
CA ASN A 87 14.38 6.37 -18.43
C ASN A 87 15.15 7.70 -18.51
N THR A 88 14.46 8.84 -18.61
CA THR A 88 15.11 10.14 -18.82
C THR A 88 15.71 10.65 -17.50
N PRO A 89 17.04 10.76 -17.37
CA PRO A 89 17.65 11.39 -16.22
C PRO A 89 17.46 12.90 -16.32
N THR A 90 16.96 13.53 -15.26
CA THR A 90 16.72 15.00 -15.26
C THR A 90 17.90 15.77 -14.68
N THR A 91 18.94 15.06 -14.24
CA THR A 91 20.16 15.62 -13.64
C THR A 91 21.37 15.47 -14.54
N GLU A 92 21.37 16.08 -15.73
CA GLU A 92 22.64 16.48 -16.31
C GLU A 92 23.20 17.65 -15.48
N SER A 93 23.99 17.29 -14.47
CA SER A 93 24.79 18.20 -13.67
C SER A 93 25.63 19.10 -14.58
N GLY A 94 25.20 20.35 -14.77
CA GLY A 94 25.92 21.34 -15.58
C GLY A 94 25.05 22.21 -16.47
N THR A 95 23.79 21.87 -16.69
CA THR A 95 22.85 22.75 -17.39
C THR A 95 22.19 23.73 -16.42
N TRP A 96 22.15 25.00 -16.81
CA TRP A 96 21.44 26.05 -16.07
C TRP A 96 19.98 25.65 -15.85
N TRP A 97 19.36 26.13 -14.76
CA TRP A 97 18.00 25.73 -14.34
C TRP A 97 16.92 25.90 -15.42
N TRP A 98 17.12 26.75 -16.43
CA TRP A 98 16.20 26.93 -17.56
C TRP A 98 16.36 25.90 -18.70
N ASN A 99 17.39 25.05 -18.67
CA ASN A 99 17.67 24.02 -19.67
C ASN A 99 17.52 22.58 -19.13
N ARG A 100 16.97 22.41 -17.92
CA ARG A 100 16.73 21.07 -17.39
C ARG A 100 15.59 20.40 -18.15
N PRO A 101 15.74 19.13 -18.56
CA PRO A 101 14.61 18.35 -19.04
C PRO A 101 13.49 18.40 -18.00
N SER A 102 12.24 18.57 -18.45
CA SER A 102 11.09 18.39 -17.58
C SER A 102 11.11 16.98 -17.02
N ASN A 103 10.70 16.81 -15.77
CA ASN A 103 10.47 15.48 -15.23
C ASN A 103 9.45 14.74 -16.10
N PRO A 104 9.62 13.42 -16.34
CA PRO A 104 8.63 12.65 -17.08
C PRO A 104 7.31 12.58 -16.33
N SER A 105 6.19 12.64 -17.07
CA SER A 105 4.85 12.48 -16.53
C SER A 105 4.57 11.00 -16.24
N GLY A 106 4.33 10.67 -14.97
CA GLY A 106 3.85 9.35 -14.58
C GLY A 106 2.36 9.13 -14.90
N CYS A 107 1.59 10.20 -15.11
CA CYS A 107 0.15 10.13 -15.32
C CYS A 107 -0.29 9.95 -16.77
N ALA A 108 0.63 9.94 -17.74
CA ALA A 108 0.31 9.77 -19.15
C ALA A 108 -0.54 8.51 -19.42
N ILE A 109 -0.14 7.36 -18.86
CA ILE A 109 -0.84 6.07 -19.03
C ILE A 109 -2.29 6.07 -18.52
N TRP A 110 -2.62 6.98 -17.60
CA TRP A 110 -3.96 7.09 -17.02
C TRP A 110 -4.83 8.13 -17.73
N LYS A 111 -4.22 9.14 -18.37
CA LYS A 111 -4.93 10.28 -18.94
C LYS A 111 -5.07 10.21 -20.46
N ASP A 112 -4.06 9.66 -21.14
CA ASP A 112 -3.98 9.66 -22.59
C ASP A 112 -4.26 8.26 -23.15
N PRO A 113 -5.37 8.04 -23.88
CA PRO A 113 -5.68 6.75 -24.50
C PRO A 113 -4.69 6.30 -25.57
N THR A 114 -3.78 7.17 -26.01
CA THR A 114 -2.75 6.84 -26.99
C THR A 114 -1.42 6.40 -26.36
N SER A 115 -1.25 6.60 -25.06
CA SER A 115 0.00 6.31 -24.34
C SER A 115 0.20 4.83 -24.03
N THR A 116 -0.87 4.03 -24.01
CA THR A 116 -0.81 2.59 -23.80
C THR A 116 -1.98 1.89 -24.50
N PRO A 117 -1.79 0.67 -25.04
CA PRO A 117 -2.90 -0.12 -25.58
C PRO A 117 -3.84 -0.65 -24.48
N TYR A 118 -3.49 -0.51 -23.20
CA TYR A 118 -4.26 -1.00 -22.05
C TYR A 118 -5.07 0.10 -21.34
N TYR A 119 -5.33 1.21 -22.03
CA TYR A 119 -5.98 2.36 -21.42
C TYR A 119 -7.37 2.03 -20.87
N GLU A 120 -8.19 1.29 -21.63
CA GLU A 120 -9.54 0.91 -21.20
C GLU A 120 -9.51 0.01 -19.95
N GLU A 121 -8.58 -0.95 -19.89
CA GLU A 121 -8.37 -1.81 -18.73
C GLU A 121 -7.88 -1.03 -17.51
N LEU A 122 -7.04 -0.02 -17.69
CA LEU A 122 -6.63 0.88 -16.60
C LEU A 122 -7.81 1.69 -16.06
N GLN A 123 -8.68 2.21 -16.93
CA GLN A 123 -9.90 2.89 -16.48
C GLN A 123 -10.82 1.95 -15.72
N GLN A 124 -10.96 0.71 -16.19
CA GLN A 124 -11.72 -0.32 -15.49
C GLN A 124 -11.09 -0.67 -14.13
N PHE A 125 -9.76 -0.81 -14.06
CA PHE A 125 -9.03 -1.07 -12.82
C PHE A 125 -9.25 0.05 -11.78
N LEU A 126 -9.35 1.32 -12.19
CA LEU A 126 -9.72 2.43 -11.28
C LEU A 126 -11.09 2.24 -10.63
N HIS A 127 -12.07 1.67 -11.35
CA HIS A 127 -13.37 1.36 -10.79
C HIS A 127 -13.30 0.17 -9.81
N GLU A 128 -12.50 -0.84 -10.15
CA GLU A 128 -12.28 -2.03 -9.33
C GLU A 128 -11.56 -1.71 -8.01
N LEU A 129 -10.57 -0.80 -8.04
CA LEU A 129 -9.91 -0.31 -6.82
C LEU A 129 -10.89 0.35 -5.85
N ARG A 130 -11.89 1.10 -6.36
CA ARG A 130 -12.93 1.70 -5.51
C ARG A 130 -13.83 0.63 -4.89
N ASP A 131 -14.23 -0.39 -5.66
CA ASP A 131 -15.01 -1.52 -5.15
C ASP A 131 -14.21 -2.31 -4.09
N TYR A 132 -12.94 -2.63 -4.38
CA TYR A 132 -12.03 -3.29 -3.46
C TYR A 132 -11.86 -2.49 -2.16
N SER A 133 -11.55 -1.20 -2.25
CA SER A 133 -11.39 -0.33 -1.08
C SER A 133 -12.66 -0.25 -0.24
N GLN A 134 -13.84 -0.18 -0.88
CA GLN A 134 -15.12 -0.17 -0.17
C GLN A 134 -15.34 -1.50 0.56
N ARG A 135 -15.05 -2.64 -0.07
CA ARG A 135 -15.14 -3.96 0.56
C ARG A 135 -14.21 -4.10 1.75
N ILE A 136 -12.98 -3.60 1.66
CA ILE A 136 -12.04 -3.54 2.79
C ILE A 136 -12.64 -2.72 3.92
N ALA A 137 -13.15 -1.51 3.63
CA ALA A 137 -13.74 -0.64 4.66
C ALA A 137 -14.98 -1.27 5.34
N ASP A 138 -15.78 -2.02 4.58
CA ASP A 138 -16.98 -2.70 5.08
C ASP A 138 -16.67 -4.06 5.75
N PHE A 139 -15.44 -4.55 5.64
CA PHE A 139 -15.07 -5.86 6.17
C PHE A 139 -15.02 -5.83 7.70
N PRO A 140 -15.73 -6.73 8.40
CA PRO A 140 -15.76 -6.69 9.86
C PRO A 140 -14.39 -7.07 10.45
N PRO A 141 -13.97 -6.47 11.58
CA PRO A 141 -12.75 -6.88 12.27
C PRO A 141 -12.77 -8.36 12.64
N VAL A 142 -11.66 -9.04 12.36
CA VAL A 142 -11.48 -10.48 12.61
C VAL A 142 -10.63 -10.68 13.86
N PRO A 143 -11.03 -11.58 14.79
CA PRO A 143 -10.19 -11.95 15.94
C PRO A 143 -8.84 -12.55 15.49
N ASP A 144 -7.85 -12.61 16.39
CA ASP A 144 -6.51 -13.16 16.07
C ASP A 144 -6.61 -14.53 15.37
N LEU A 145 -6.14 -14.56 14.11
CA LEU A 145 -6.23 -15.74 13.26
C LEU A 145 -5.52 -16.95 13.87
N ARG A 146 -4.39 -16.73 14.54
CA ARG A 146 -3.59 -17.80 15.14
C ARG A 146 -4.33 -18.44 16.31
N LEU A 147 -5.12 -17.67 17.05
CA LEU A 147 -5.99 -18.21 18.10
C LEU A 147 -7.14 -19.02 17.50
N GLN A 148 -7.76 -18.52 16.43
CA GLN A 148 -8.84 -19.25 15.74
C GLN A 148 -8.35 -20.60 15.19
N MET A 149 -7.16 -20.61 14.58
CA MET A 149 -6.52 -21.82 14.01
C MET A 149 -6.23 -22.93 15.04
N GLN A 150 -6.25 -22.63 16.34
CA GLN A 150 -6.13 -23.66 17.39
C GLN A 150 -7.36 -24.56 17.48
N THR A 151 -8.51 -24.09 17.01
CA THR A 151 -9.80 -24.78 17.17
C THR A 151 -10.55 -24.99 15.85
N VAL A 152 -10.26 -24.18 14.84
CA VAL A 152 -10.87 -24.23 13.51
C VAL A 152 -9.79 -24.59 12.48
N PRO A 153 -10.05 -25.49 11.51
CA PRO A 153 -9.10 -25.79 10.45
C PRO A 153 -8.66 -24.51 9.71
N GLN A 154 -7.36 -24.35 9.50
CA GLN A 154 -6.76 -23.16 8.87
C GLN A 154 -7.43 -22.79 7.53
N GLU A 155 -7.77 -23.78 6.70
CA GLU A 155 -8.46 -23.56 5.43
C GLU A 155 -9.79 -22.80 5.62
N GLN A 156 -10.57 -23.13 6.66
CA GLN A 156 -11.84 -22.47 6.95
C GLN A 156 -11.61 -21.06 7.51
N VAL A 157 -10.60 -20.89 8.37
CA VAL A 157 -10.21 -19.56 8.89
C VAL A 157 -9.80 -18.65 7.72
N CYS A 158 -8.92 -19.09 6.84
CA CYS A 158 -8.43 -18.28 5.73
C CYS A 158 -9.50 -18.03 4.66
N ALA A 159 -10.40 -18.99 4.42
CA ALA A 159 -11.53 -18.77 3.53
C ALA A 159 -12.50 -17.69 4.04
N SER A 160 -12.57 -17.48 5.37
CA SER A 160 -13.39 -16.41 5.95
C SER A 160 -12.87 -15.00 5.68
N LEU A 161 -11.61 -14.88 5.21
CA LEU A 161 -10.98 -13.60 4.85
C LEU A 161 -11.24 -13.19 3.40
N GLU A 162 -11.93 -14.02 2.61
CA GLU A 162 -12.18 -13.74 1.19
C GLU A 162 -13.19 -12.58 1.05
N LEU A 163 -12.82 -11.53 0.31
CA LEU A 163 -13.70 -10.37 0.01
C LEU A 163 -14.75 -10.67 -1.06
N HIS A 164 -14.57 -11.78 -1.78
CA HIS A 164 -15.47 -12.28 -2.80
C HIS A 164 -15.42 -13.82 -2.80
N PRO A 165 -16.54 -14.53 -3.01
CA PRO A 165 -16.56 -16.01 -3.01
C PRO A 165 -15.56 -16.66 -3.97
N ASP A 166 -15.30 -15.99 -5.10
CA ASP A 166 -14.36 -16.44 -6.14
C ASP A 166 -12.96 -15.78 -6.02
N GLY A 167 -12.65 -15.17 -4.88
CA GLY A 167 -11.38 -14.50 -4.58
C GLY A 167 -11.17 -13.16 -5.28
N LEU A 168 -9.97 -12.58 -5.08
CA LEU A 168 -9.61 -11.26 -5.64
C LEU A 168 -9.75 -11.14 -7.17
N PRO A 169 -9.41 -12.16 -8.01
CA PRO A 169 -9.59 -12.04 -9.46
C PRO A 169 -11.02 -11.71 -9.91
N ALA A 170 -12.04 -12.07 -9.11
CA ALA A 170 -13.42 -11.74 -9.41
C ALA A 170 -13.80 -10.29 -9.08
N ILE A 171 -13.05 -9.63 -8.17
CA ILE A 171 -13.16 -8.18 -7.92
C ILE A 171 -12.44 -7.40 -9.02
N PHE A 172 -11.41 -7.99 -9.63
CA PHE A 172 -10.56 -7.35 -10.64
C PHE A 172 -10.67 -8.01 -12.04
N PRO A 173 -11.85 -7.97 -12.70
CA PRO A 173 -12.04 -8.56 -14.01
C PRO A 173 -11.18 -7.92 -15.12
N SER A 174 -10.62 -6.72 -14.91
CA SER A 174 -9.59 -6.12 -15.76
C SER A 174 -8.31 -6.95 -15.89
N GLN A 175 -8.06 -7.87 -14.95
CA GLN A 175 -6.86 -8.71 -14.87
C GLN A 175 -5.56 -7.90 -14.75
N GLN A 176 -5.61 -6.75 -14.07
CA GLN A 176 -4.45 -5.89 -13.85
C GLN A 176 -3.71 -6.14 -12.53
N LEU A 177 -4.07 -7.18 -11.76
CA LEU A 177 -3.28 -7.58 -10.59
C LEU A 177 -2.01 -8.32 -11.00
N SER A 178 -0.94 -8.08 -10.26
CA SER A 178 0.27 -8.90 -10.27
C SER A 178 0.14 -10.01 -9.21
N TYR A 179 0.92 -11.09 -9.32
CA TYR A 179 0.90 -12.20 -8.36
C TYR A 179 2.30 -12.51 -7.84
N THR A 180 2.46 -12.50 -6.52
CA THR A 180 3.71 -12.68 -5.78
C THR A 180 3.64 -13.91 -4.87
N ARG A 181 4.70 -14.16 -4.10
CA ARG A 181 4.69 -15.20 -3.05
C ARG A 181 3.59 -14.95 -2.02
N ALA A 182 3.29 -13.70 -1.67
CA ALA A 182 2.26 -13.33 -0.70
C ALA A 182 0.82 -13.30 -1.30
N GLY A 183 0.66 -13.61 -2.60
CA GLY A 183 -0.61 -13.58 -3.31
C GLY A 183 -0.73 -12.40 -4.27
N TYR A 184 -1.97 -12.02 -4.59
CA TYR A 184 -2.24 -10.90 -5.50
C TYR A 184 -1.87 -9.55 -4.89
N VAL A 185 -1.30 -8.67 -5.72
CA VAL A 185 -0.92 -7.30 -5.40
C VAL A 185 -1.26 -6.36 -6.56
N GLU A 186 -1.32 -5.05 -6.30
CA GLU A 186 -1.52 -4.04 -7.34
C GLU A 186 -0.34 -4.02 -8.32
N PRO A 187 -0.55 -3.63 -9.59
CA PRO A 187 0.54 -3.57 -10.57
C PRO A 187 1.53 -2.46 -10.25
N LEU A 188 2.81 -2.65 -10.59
CA LEU A 188 3.82 -1.60 -10.48
C LEU A 188 3.61 -0.56 -11.58
N LEU A 189 2.88 0.51 -11.24
CA LEU A 189 2.56 1.60 -12.15
C LEU A 189 2.91 2.96 -11.55
N THR A 190 3.24 3.88 -12.42
CA THR A 190 3.19 5.31 -12.10
C THR A 190 1.75 5.73 -11.78
N PRO A 191 1.50 6.79 -11.00
CA PRO A 191 2.47 7.74 -10.45
C PRO A 191 3.07 7.31 -9.10
N MET A 192 3.22 6.01 -8.82
CA MET A 192 3.77 5.50 -7.53
C MET A 192 2.96 6.01 -6.32
N ARG A 193 1.66 6.19 -6.55
CA ARG A 193 0.62 6.66 -5.64
C ARG A 193 -0.68 5.98 -6.04
N HIS A 194 -1.75 6.32 -5.31
CA HIS A 194 -3.09 6.01 -5.76
C HIS A 194 -3.31 6.53 -7.19
N PRO A 195 -3.73 5.71 -8.17
CA PRO A 195 -3.87 6.15 -9.57
C PRO A 195 -4.80 7.35 -9.77
N SER A 196 -5.80 7.55 -8.88
CA SER A 196 -6.65 8.76 -8.90
C SER A 196 -5.93 10.08 -8.56
N PHE A 197 -4.70 10.02 -8.03
CA PHE A 197 -3.79 11.17 -7.89
C PHE A 197 -3.61 11.93 -9.20
N CYS A 198 -3.64 11.21 -10.33
CA CYS A 198 -3.58 11.83 -11.64
C CYS A 198 -4.73 12.80 -11.93
N PHE A 199 -5.90 12.61 -11.31
CA PHE A 199 -7.09 13.43 -11.57
C PHE A 199 -7.40 14.41 -10.44
N ASP A 200 -7.02 14.06 -9.21
CA ASP A 200 -7.20 14.89 -8.02
C ASP A 200 -5.99 14.69 -7.09
N HIS A 201 -5.04 15.63 -7.19
CA HIS A 201 -3.77 15.60 -6.48
C HIS A 201 -3.97 15.64 -4.95
N ASP A 202 -4.75 16.60 -4.47
CA ASP A 202 -4.82 16.92 -3.04
C ASP A 202 -5.53 15.82 -2.25
N THR A 203 -6.56 15.20 -2.83
CA THR A 203 -7.30 14.11 -2.19
C THR A 203 -6.51 12.79 -2.15
N TYR A 204 -5.76 12.50 -3.21
CA TYR A 204 -5.17 11.17 -3.41
C TYR A 204 -3.66 11.09 -3.19
N LYS A 205 -2.99 12.20 -2.83
CA LYS A 205 -1.54 12.21 -2.59
C LYS A 205 -1.08 11.19 -1.56
N LEU A 206 -1.72 11.15 -0.39
CA LEU A 206 -1.38 10.25 0.71
C LEU A 206 -2.38 9.08 0.83
N ASN A 207 -3.22 8.88 -0.17
CA ASN A 207 -4.27 7.87 -0.11
C ASN A 207 -3.67 6.48 -0.39
N MET A 208 -3.86 5.53 0.52
CA MET A 208 -3.32 4.17 0.42
C MET A 208 -4.32 3.13 -0.11
N ASN A 209 -5.54 3.54 -0.45
CA ASN A 209 -6.64 2.64 -0.86
C ASN A 209 -6.47 2.05 -2.28
N TYR A 210 -5.25 2.02 -2.79
CA TYR A 210 -4.86 1.34 -4.03
C TYR A 210 -3.96 0.12 -3.78
N MET A 211 -3.37 0.01 -2.59
CA MET A 211 -2.56 -1.15 -2.22
C MET A 211 -3.48 -2.35 -2.07
N VAL A 212 -3.13 -3.45 -2.74
CA VAL A 212 -3.92 -4.68 -2.71
C VAL A 212 -3.18 -5.74 -1.91
N HIS A 213 -3.86 -6.27 -0.90
CA HIS A 213 -3.40 -7.36 -0.05
C HIS A 213 -4.29 -8.59 -0.21
N ASP A 214 -3.68 -9.74 -0.48
CA ASP A 214 -4.36 -11.04 -0.52
C ASP A 214 -4.27 -11.73 0.85
N PHE A 215 -5.01 -11.18 1.83
CA PHE A 215 -5.07 -11.70 3.19
C PHE A 215 -5.42 -13.21 3.29
N PRO A 216 -6.32 -13.77 2.46
CA PRO A 216 -6.52 -15.21 2.41
C PRO A 216 -5.26 -15.98 2.05
N THR A 217 -4.48 -15.54 1.06
CA THR A 217 -3.22 -16.19 0.69
C THR A 217 -2.18 -16.05 1.81
N LEU A 218 -2.06 -14.87 2.41
CA LEU A 218 -1.16 -14.65 3.56
C LEU A 218 -1.53 -15.53 4.76
N CYS A 219 -2.82 -15.65 5.08
CA CYS A 219 -3.31 -16.50 6.17
C CYS A 219 -2.92 -17.97 5.99
N ARG A 220 -2.91 -18.49 4.75
CA ARG A 220 -2.53 -19.87 4.44
C ARG A 220 -1.04 -20.14 4.67
N GLN A 221 -0.22 -19.10 4.77
CA GLN A 221 1.21 -19.20 5.07
C GLN A 221 1.51 -19.21 6.56
N LEU A 222 0.56 -18.75 7.39
CA LEU A 222 0.72 -18.76 8.83
C LEU A 222 0.83 -20.19 9.38
N LYS A 223 1.65 -20.33 10.41
CA LYS A 223 1.74 -21.51 11.27
C LYS A 223 1.30 -21.12 12.68
N ASN A 224 0.96 -22.11 13.50
CA ASN A 224 0.54 -21.86 14.89
C ASN A 224 1.58 -21.13 15.76
N HIS A 225 2.84 -21.08 15.34
CA HIS A 225 3.95 -20.43 16.03
C HIS A 225 4.57 -19.27 15.22
N THR A 226 3.92 -18.86 14.12
CA THR A 226 4.34 -17.70 13.34
C THR A 226 4.30 -16.46 14.23
N ARG A 227 5.44 -15.78 14.33
CA ARG A 227 5.51 -14.45 14.90
C ARG A 227 5.20 -13.43 13.82
N THR A 228 4.63 -12.31 14.22
CA THR A 228 4.23 -11.22 13.33
C THR A 228 5.02 -9.97 13.69
N VAL A 229 5.74 -9.43 12.70
CA VAL A 229 6.67 -8.32 12.92
C VAL A 229 6.40 -7.20 11.92
N PHE A 230 6.29 -5.97 12.42
CA PHE A 230 6.29 -4.75 11.62
C PHE A 230 7.56 -3.96 11.93
N VAL A 231 8.34 -3.60 10.90
CA VAL A 231 9.54 -2.76 11.04
C VAL A 231 9.28 -1.45 10.32
N ASP A 232 9.17 -0.36 11.06
CA ASP A 232 8.92 0.99 10.56
C ASP A 232 10.20 1.82 10.62
N MET A 233 10.81 2.06 9.47
CA MET A 233 11.98 2.93 9.34
C MET A 233 11.52 4.31 8.88
N GLY A 234 11.61 5.29 9.79
CA GLY A 234 11.07 6.64 9.66
C GLY A 234 9.65 6.74 10.20
N ALA A 235 9.50 6.36 11.46
CA ALA A 235 8.23 6.12 12.14
C ALA A 235 7.55 7.40 12.65
N SER A 236 7.77 8.55 12.01
CA SER A 236 7.27 9.84 12.47
C SER A 236 5.79 9.76 12.89
N LEU A 237 5.51 10.14 14.15
CA LEU A 237 4.16 10.18 14.71
C LEU A 237 3.54 11.59 14.66
N ASP A 238 4.21 12.53 14.00
CA ASP A 238 3.76 13.91 13.80
C ASP A 238 3.34 14.10 12.33
N PHE A 239 2.26 13.43 11.92
CA PHE A 239 1.68 13.67 10.61
C PHE A 239 0.80 14.93 10.62
N HIS A 240 0.77 15.61 9.47
CA HIS A 240 0.17 16.93 9.30
C HIS A 240 -1.24 17.03 9.93
N ALA A 241 -1.44 18.06 10.77
CA ALA A 241 -2.74 18.47 11.29
C ALA A 241 -3.50 17.44 12.17
N GLY A 242 -2.80 16.50 12.80
CA GLY A 242 -3.41 15.59 13.78
C GLY A 242 -4.10 14.36 13.17
N THR A 243 -3.74 14.00 11.94
CA THR A 243 -4.12 12.72 11.35
C THR A 243 -3.21 11.61 11.88
N GLU A 244 -3.74 10.38 11.92
CA GLU A 244 -2.96 9.19 12.27
C GLU A 244 -1.79 9.01 11.27
N SER A 245 -0.68 8.44 11.76
CA SER A 245 0.45 8.11 10.91
C SER A 245 0.02 7.09 9.85
N PRO A 246 0.39 7.25 8.57
CA PRO A 246 0.09 6.27 7.53
C PRO A 246 0.59 4.86 7.87
N ALA A 247 1.66 4.72 8.66
CA ALA A 247 2.13 3.42 9.14
C ALA A 247 1.09 2.75 10.07
N MET A 248 0.37 3.53 10.88
CA MET A 248 -0.70 3.01 11.73
C MET A 248 -1.87 2.49 10.90
N TYR A 249 -2.20 3.15 9.78
CA TYR A 249 -3.22 2.63 8.86
C TYR A 249 -2.89 1.22 8.36
N ILE A 250 -1.63 0.94 8.00
CA ILE A 250 -1.23 -0.42 7.59
C ILE A 250 -1.33 -1.39 8.76
N VAL A 251 -0.88 -1.01 9.96
CA VAL A 251 -0.99 -1.86 11.16
C VAL A 251 -2.44 -2.20 11.45
N ASP A 252 -3.33 -1.21 11.41
CA ASP A 252 -4.77 -1.37 11.65
C ASP A 252 -5.45 -2.18 10.56
N LEU A 253 -5.03 -2.03 9.29
CA LEU A 253 -5.52 -2.86 8.20
C LEU A 253 -5.18 -4.35 8.43
N TYR A 254 -3.95 -4.67 8.81
CA TYR A 254 -3.57 -6.06 9.15
C TYR A 254 -4.36 -6.57 10.36
N HIS A 255 -4.51 -5.74 11.38
CA HIS A 255 -5.29 -6.06 12.57
C HIS A 255 -6.76 -6.32 12.24
N GLN A 256 -7.37 -5.53 11.33
CA GLN A 256 -8.75 -5.73 10.86
C GLN A 256 -8.94 -7.13 10.25
N PHE A 257 -7.93 -7.68 9.58
CA PHE A 257 -7.94 -9.04 9.03
C PHE A 257 -7.41 -10.10 10.00
N GLY A 258 -7.24 -9.76 11.28
CA GLY A 258 -6.85 -10.68 12.35
C GLY A 258 -5.35 -10.98 12.42
N PHE A 259 -4.52 -10.20 11.71
CA PHE A 259 -3.05 -10.25 11.82
C PHE A 259 -2.57 -9.26 12.87
N PHE A 260 -2.48 -9.72 14.11
CA PHE A 260 -1.97 -8.93 15.23
C PHE A 260 -0.45 -8.97 15.23
N PHE A 261 0.23 -7.83 15.24
CA PHE A 261 1.70 -7.77 15.33
C PHE A 261 2.19 -8.01 16.76
N ASP A 262 3.02 -9.02 16.95
CA ASP A 262 3.71 -9.30 18.22
C ASP A 262 4.77 -8.23 18.51
N HIS A 263 5.41 -7.71 17.46
CA HIS A 263 6.45 -6.70 17.55
C HIS A 263 6.29 -5.63 16.47
N ILE A 264 6.30 -4.36 16.88
CA ILE A 264 6.37 -3.19 16.01
C ILE A 264 7.65 -2.43 16.37
N TYR A 265 8.66 -2.47 15.51
CA TYR A 265 9.93 -1.76 15.72
C TYR A 265 9.92 -0.46 14.94
N ALA A 266 9.72 0.65 15.65
CA ALA A 266 9.66 1.99 15.09
C ALA A 266 11.01 2.71 15.27
N PHE A 267 11.59 3.19 14.17
CA PHE A 267 12.85 3.94 14.14
C PHE A 267 12.63 5.37 13.69
N GLU A 268 13.16 6.33 14.45
CA GLU A 268 13.08 7.75 14.13
C GLU A 268 14.40 8.45 14.52
N ILE A 269 14.94 9.24 13.60
CA ILE A 269 16.19 9.98 13.81
C ILE A 269 15.96 11.22 14.70
N SER A 270 14.77 11.80 14.59
CA SER A 270 14.35 12.97 15.36
C SER A 270 14.06 12.56 16.80
N LEU A 271 14.86 13.08 17.74
CA LEU A 271 14.64 12.80 19.16
C LEU A 271 13.23 13.25 19.62
N LYS A 272 12.43 12.29 20.10
CA LYS A 272 11.13 12.53 20.74
C LYS A 272 11.16 12.10 22.20
N ASP A 273 10.41 12.78 23.06
CA ASP A 273 10.17 12.30 24.42
C ASP A 273 9.30 11.04 24.36
N PRO A 274 9.70 9.91 24.96
CA PRO A 274 8.90 8.69 24.97
C PRO A 274 7.47 8.91 25.50
N ILE A 275 7.27 9.82 26.46
CA ILE A 275 5.93 10.11 26.99
C ILE A 275 5.02 10.64 25.87
N ASP A 276 5.53 11.55 25.04
CA ASP A 276 4.78 12.14 23.93
C ASP A 276 4.52 11.12 22.81
N VAL A 277 5.47 10.22 22.56
CA VAL A 277 5.33 9.11 21.61
C VAL A 277 4.24 8.16 22.06
N PHE A 278 4.37 7.60 23.27
CA PHE A 278 3.44 6.59 23.77
C PHE A 278 2.05 7.15 24.10
N ALA A 279 1.90 8.46 24.29
CA ALA A 279 0.59 9.09 24.37
C ALA A 279 -0.22 9.01 23.05
N LYS A 280 0.46 8.78 21.91
CA LYS A 280 -0.17 8.66 20.59
C LYS A 280 -0.31 7.22 20.11
N VAL A 281 0.42 6.29 20.71
CA VAL A 281 0.32 4.86 20.34
C VAL A 281 -1.03 4.33 20.81
N PRO A 282 -1.85 3.73 19.93
CA PRO A 282 -3.12 3.10 20.31
C PRO A 282 -2.94 2.09 21.44
N GLU A 283 -3.88 2.04 22.38
CA GLU A 283 -3.80 1.19 23.58
C GLU A 283 -3.53 -0.28 23.23
N HIS A 284 -4.16 -0.79 22.17
CA HIS A 284 -4.04 -2.16 21.74
C HIS A 284 -2.65 -2.52 21.15
N LEU A 285 -1.83 -1.52 20.83
CA LEU A 285 -0.45 -1.70 20.32
C LEU A 285 0.61 -1.45 21.39
N MET A 286 0.26 -0.90 22.56
CA MET A 286 1.25 -0.48 23.56
C MET A 286 2.22 -1.59 23.97
N ALA A 287 1.75 -2.84 24.04
CA ALA A 287 2.58 -3.97 24.43
C ALA A 287 3.53 -4.45 23.32
N SER A 288 3.16 -4.25 22.05
CA SER A 288 3.94 -4.67 20.89
C SER A 288 4.85 -3.55 20.35
N TYR A 289 4.63 -2.30 20.74
CA TYR A 289 5.32 -1.14 20.19
C TYR A 289 6.68 -0.84 20.85
N HIS A 290 7.74 -0.86 20.04
CA HIS A 290 9.12 -0.59 20.43
C HIS A 290 9.61 0.68 19.73
N TRP A 291 9.75 1.77 20.49
CA TRP A 291 10.26 3.04 19.96
C TRP A 291 11.79 3.15 20.05
N ASN A 292 12.44 3.44 18.92
CA ASN A 292 13.89 3.55 18.78
C ASN A 292 14.27 4.94 18.26
N ASN A 293 14.66 5.84 19.16
CA ASN A 293 15.19 7.18 18.86
C ASN A 293 16.64 7.10 18.32
N VAL A 294 16.86 6.40 17.20
CA VAL A 294 18.16 6.27 16.55
C VAL A 294 18.00 6.32 15.04
N ALA A 295 18.98 6.93 14.36
CA ALA A 295 19.08 6.86 12.91
C ALA A 295 19.29 5.41 12.46
N VAL A 296 18.61 5.00 11.40
CA VAL A 296 18.90 3.72 10.73
C VAL A 296 20.22 3.85 9.96
N ASN A 297 21.02 2.79 9.99
CA ASN A 297 22.31 2.72 9.29
C ASN A 297 22.22 1.76 8.10
N PRO A 298 22.60 2.17 6.88
CA PRO A 298 22.57 1.30 5.71
C PRO A 298 23.67 0.23 5.70
N GLU A 299 24.74 0.38 6.50
CA GLU A 299 25.89 -0.52 6.44
C GLU A 299 25.54 -1.94 6.93
N PRO A 300 25.79 -3.00 6.14
CA PRO A 300 25.53 -4.38 6.56
C PRO A 300 26.29 -4.73 7.84
N GLY A 301 25.58 -5.27 8.84
CA GLY A 301 26.16 -5.69 10.13
C GLY A 301 26.28 -4.58 11.18
N ASP A 302 26.01 -3.32 10.83
CA ASP A 302 26.00 -2.23 11.82
C ASP A 302 24.89 -2.44 12.87
N LYS A 303 25.15 -2.04 14.12
CA LYS A 303 24.20 -2.18 15.24
C LYS A 303 22.89 -1.41 15.08
N PHE A 304 22.87 -0.42 14.20
CA PHE A 304 21.70 0.36 13.85
C PHE A 304 21.16 0.06 12.45
N ASN A 305 21.63 -1.02 11.82
CA ASN A 305 20.97 -1.60 10.64
C ASN A 305 19.83 -2.51 11.12
N PRO A 306 18.55 -2.07 11.03
CA PRO A 306 17.43 -2.83 11.55
C PRO A 306 17.24 -4.17 10.82
N LEU A 307 17.52 -4.23 9.52
CA LEU A 307 17.41 -5.46 8.74
C LEU A 307 18.34 -6.54 9.30
N HIS A 308 19.59 -6.18 9.59
CA HIS A 308 20.54 -7.14 10.16
C HIS A 308 20.16 -7.58 11.59
N TRP A 309 19.91 -6.62 12.48
CA TRP A 309 19.76 -6.94 13.90
C TRP A 309 18.39 -7.50 14.27
N ILE A 310 17.32 -7.01 13.64
CA ILE A 310 15.97 -7.51 13.90
C ILE A 310 15.78 -8.83 13.17
N LEU A 311 16.00 -8.87 11.86
CA LEU A 311 15.64 -10.05 11.04
C LEU A 311 16.52 -11.27 11.32
N SER A 312 17.71 -11.10 11.92
CA SER A 312 18.51 -12.23 12.41
C SER A 312 17.86 -13.00 13.57
N ARG A 313 16.78 -12.47 14.17
CA ARG A 313 16.00 -13.10 15.25
C ARG A 313 14.72 -13.78 14.75
N PHE A 314 14.43 -13.63 13.45
CA PHE A 314 13.26 -14.17 12.80
C PHE A 314 13.65 -15.18 11.71
N ASN A 315 12.73 -16.08 11.41
CA ASN A 315 12.89 -17.14 10.41
C ASN A 315 11.81 -16.99 9.32
N GLU A 316 11.94 -17.79 8.27
CA GLU A 316 11.07 -17.80 7.10
C GLU A 316 9.60 -18.22 7.38
N ASP A 317 9.29 -18.69 8.59
CA ASP A 317 7.93 -19.00 9.02
C ASP A 317 7.26 -17.82 9.75
N ASP A 318 8.00 -16.75 10.05
CA ASP A 318 7.49 -15.53 10.66
C ASP A 318 6.92 -14.61 9.56
N LEU A 319 5.81 -13.92 9.85
CA LEU A 319 5.26 -12.88 8.97
C LEU A 319 6.00 -11.58 9.26
N ILE A 320 6.75 -11.08 8.27
CA ILE A 320 7.53 -9.85 8.42
C ILE A 320 7.12 -8.82 7.39
N VAL A 321 6.75 -7.66 7.90
CA VAL A 321 6.33 -6.48 7.15
C VAL A 321 7.30 -5.35 7.42
N VAL A 322 7.79 -4.70 6.37
CA VAL A 322 8.78 -3.62 6.46
C VAL A 322 8.27 -2.37 5.76
N LYS A 323 8.34 -1.21 6.42
CA LYS A 323 8.16 0.11 5.83
C LYS A 323 9.48 0.87 5.86
N LEU A 324 9.86 1.49 4.75
CA LEU A 324 11.05 2.32 4.60
C LEU A 324 10.66 3.66 4.01
N ASP A 325 10.84 4.73 4.77
CA ASP A 325 10.73 6.11 4.30
C ASP A 325 11.36 7.00 5.38
N VAL A 326 12.64 7.33 5.18
CA VAL A 326 13.50 8.14 6.06
C VAL A 326 14.04 9.39 5.33
N ASP A 327 13.45 9.74 4.20
CA ASP A 327 13.77 10.92 3.37
C ASP A 327 15.26 11.04 2.97
N THR A 328 15.98 9.92 2.89
CA THR A 328 17.43 9.92 2.66
C THR A 328 17.83 8.81 1.69
N PRO A 329 17.91 9.10 0.37
CA PRO A 329 18.18 8.09 -0.65
C PRO A 329 19.48 7.30 -0.45
N SER A 330 20.53 7.95 0.07
CA SER A 330 21.82 7.29 0.39
C SER A 330 21.74 6.27 1.51
N VAL A 331 20.64 6.25 2.26
CA VAL A 331 20.33 5.27 3.32
C VAL A 331 19.31 4.26 2.81
N GLU A 332 18.26 4.74 2.14
CA GLU A 332 17.14 3.90 1.72
C GLU A 332 17.50 2.91 0.62
N LEU A 333 18.19 3.37 -0.44
CA LEU A 333 18.54 2.51 -1.57
C LEU A 333 19.45 1.34 -1.17
N PRO A 334 20.50 1.53 -0.35
CA PRO A 334 21.25 0.40 0.20
C PRO A 334 20.43 -0.57 1.04
N LEU A 335 19.44 -0.09 1.80
CA LEU A 335 18.56 -0.95 2.60
C LEU A 335 17.59 -1.75 1.72
N ALA A 336 16.95 -1.10 0.73
CA ALA A 336 16.09 -1.78 -0.25
C ALA A 336 16.85 -2.86 -1.04
N ASN A 337 18.10 -2.57 -1.44
CA ASN A 337 18.96 -3.56 -2.09
C ASN A 337 19.30 -4.74 -1.17
N GLN A 338 19.57 -4.50 0.13
CA GLN A 338 19.77 -5.57 1.09
C GLN A 338 18.54 -6.47 1.23
N ILE A 339 17.33 -5.91 1.18
CA ILE A 339 16.09 -6.69 1.18
C ILE A 339 16.07 -7.63 -0.03
N ALA A 340 16.33 -7.10 -1.23
CA ALA A 340 16.32 -7.90 -2.45
C ALA A 340 17.36 -9.03 -2.44
N THR A 341 18.56 -8.79 -1.90
CA THR A 341 19.68 -9.75 -2.00
C THR A 341 19.84 -10.68 -0.79
N ASN A 342 19.53 -10.20 0.42
CA ASN A 342 19.94 -10.88 1.67
C ASN A 342 18.76 -11.25 2.59
N PHE A 343 17.59 -10.65 2.40
CA PHE A 343 16.45 -10.82 3.31
C PHE A 343 15.12 -11.13 2.62
N SER A 344 15.14 -11.42 1.31
CA SER A 344 13.94 -11.69 0.51
C SER A 344 13.22 -12.98 0.89
N ASP A 345 13.93 -13.93 1.51
CA ASP A 345 13.36 -15.13 2.10
C ASP A 345 12.65 -14.89 3.44
N LYS A 346 12.89 -13.74 4.08
CA LYS A 346 12.33 -13.39 5.40
C LYS A 346 11.22 -12.36 5.35
N ILE A 347 11.24 -11.46 4.37
CA ILE A 347 10.28 -10.35 4.29
C ILE A 347 9.14 -10.73 3.34
N ASP A 348 7.91 -10.59 3.82
CA ASP A 348 6.70 -10.88 3.04
C ASP A 348 6.23 -9.63 2.30
N HIS A 349 6.13 -8.51 3.01
CA HIS A 349 5.67 -7.24 2.47
C HIS A 349 6.67 -6.11 2.71
N PHE A 350 6.83 -5.25 1.70
CA PHE A 350 7.72 -4.10 1.76
C PHE A 350 7.03 -2.85 1.22
N TYR A 351 6.91 -1.81 2.05
CA TYR A 351 6.38 -0.50 1.67
C TYR A 351 7.56 0.47 1.56
N PHE A 352 7.71 1.10 0.40
CA PHE A 352 8.86 1.96 0.16
C PHE A 352 8.50 3.16 -0.72
N GLU A 353 8.96 4.33 -0.32
CA GLU A 353 8.84 5.55 -1.10
C GLU A 353 10.15 5.85 -1.80
N HIS A 354 10.25 5.46 -3.06
CA HIS A 354 11.42 5.80 -3.85
C HIS A 354 11.22 7.17 -4.52
N HIS A 355 11.84 8.21 -3.94
CA HIS A 355 11.78 9.57 -4.49
C HIS A 355 12.55 9.66 -5.81
N VAL A 356 11.88 9.44 -6.94
CA VAL A 356 12.47 9.55 -8.29
C VAL A 356 12.01 10.82 -9.01
N HIS A 357 12.68 11.17 -10.11
CA HIS A 357 12.24 12.30 -10.92
C HIS A 357 10.93 12.00 -11.67
N MET A 358 9.83 12.60 -11.21
CA MET A 358 8.49 12.45 -11.78
C MET A 358 7.72 13.77 -11.69
N GLU A 359 7.03 14.17 -12.77
CA GLU A 359 6.41 15.49 -12.89
C GLU A 359 5.40 15.78 -11.76
N GLU A 360 4.52 14.83 -11.48
CA GLU A 360 3.31 15.08 -10.71
C GLU A 360 3.55 15.26 -9.21
N ILE A 361 4.62 14.67 -8.68
CA ILE A 361 4.97 14.73 -7.24
C ILE A 361 6.24 15.56 -6.98
N ALA A 362 6.88 16.07 -8.03
CA ALA A 362 8.08 16.91 -7.93
C ALA A 362 7.93 18.12 -6.99
N PRO A 363 6.77 18.81 -6.91
CA PRO A 363 6.61 19.92 -5.96
C PRO A 363 6.71 19.49 -4.49
N ASP A 364 6.34 18.25 -4.18
CA ASP A 364 6.39 17.69 -2.83
C ASP A 364 7.80 17.17 -2.51
N TRP A 365 8.41 16.38 -3.40
CA TRP A 365 9.74 15.79 -3.21
C TRP A 365 10.90 16.78 -3.37
N LYS A 366 10.76 17.80 -4.21
CA LYS A 366 11.75 18.87 -4.41
C LYS A 366 13.16 18.34 -4.66
N SER A 367 14.04 18.42 -3.67
CA SER A 367 15.46 18.06 -3.77
C SER A 367 15.78 16.64 -3.33
N SER A 368 14.83 15.88 -2.80
CA SER A 368 15.04 14.48 -2.42
C SER A 368 14.98 13.53 -3.62
N MET A 369 14.41 13.97 -4.74
CA MET A 369 14.34 13.17 -5.97
C MET A 369 15.73 12.75 -6.45
N GLN A 370 15.91 11.45 -6.62
CA GLN A 370 17.10 10.81 -7.15
C GLN A 370 16.71 9.64 -8.06
N GLY A 371 17.32 9.58 -9.24
CA GLY A 371 17.07 8.50 -10.19
C GLY A 371 15.81 8.69 -11.03
N THR A 372 15.46 7.66 -11.77
CA THR A 372 14.44 7.66 -12.83
C THR A 372 13.25 6.77 -12.46
N ILE A 373 12.11 6.99 -13.11
CA ILE A 373 10.94 6.13 -12.97
C ILE A 373 11.28 4.68 -13.32
N GLU A 374 12.08 4.46 -14.36
CA GLU A 374 12.57 3.13 -14.74
C GLU A 374 13.32 2.43 -13.60
N GLU A 375 14.29 3.10 -12.97
CA GLU A 375 15.07 2.53 -11.87
C GLU A 375 14.19 2.10 -10.69
N SER A 376 13.15 2.89 -10.37
CA SER A 376 12.17 2.52 -9.35
C SER A 376 11.36 1.29 -9.74
N LEU A 377 10.81 1.26 -10.96
CA LEU A 377 10.05 0.12 -11.47
C LEU A 377 10.90 -1.16 -11.48
N GLN A 378 12.16 -1.07 -11.88
CA GLN A 378 13.11 -2.19 -11.89
C GLN A 378 13.45 -2.69 -10.48
N LEU A 379 13.64 -1.78 -9.52
CA LEU A 379 13.88 -2.15 -8.12
C LEU A 379 12.69 -2.93 -7.54
N PHE A 380 11.48 -2.39 -7.69
CA PHE A 380 10.27 -3.04 -7.19
C PHE A 380 9.97 -4.36 -7.92
N HIS A 381 10.20 -4.41 -9.23
CA HIS A 381 10.07 -5.64 -10.01
C HIS A 381 11.03 -6.72 -9.49
N THR A 382 12.28 -6.33 -9.21
CA THR A 382 13.29 -7.23 -8.64
C THR A 382 12.87 -7.76 -7.28
N LEU A 383 12.39 -6.89 -6.38
CA LEU A 383 11.88 -7.27 -5.07
C LEU A 383 10.73 -8.28 -5.17
N ARG A 384 9.75 -8.04 -6.06
CA ARG A 384 8.64 -8.97 -6.32
C ARG A 384 9.09 -10.28 -6.93
N HIS A 385 10.05 -10.25 -7.85
CA HIS A 385 10.63 -11.44 -8.46
C HIS A 385 11.30 -12.36 -7.42
N VAL A 386 12.00 -11.78 -6.43
CA VAL A 386 12.59 -12.56 -5.33
C VAL A 386 11.59 -12.92 -4.21
N GLY A 387 10.30 -12.63 -4.40
CA GLY A 387 9.22 -13.09 -3.51
C GLY A 387 8.74 -12.07 -2.47
N VAL A 388 9.22 -10.83 -2.50
CA VAL A 388 8.77 -9.75 -1.59
C VAL A 388 7.60 -8.99 -2.24
N ALA A 389 6.44 -8.96 -1.61
CA ALA A 389 5.32 -8.12 -2.03
C ALA A 389 5.63 -6.64 -1.76
N ALA A 390 6.30 -6.00 -2.73
CA ALA A 390 6.69 -4.59 -2.64
C ALA A 390 5.57 -3.66 -3.13
N HIS A 391 5.28 -2.61 -2.35
CA HIS A 391 4.22 -1.62 -2.57
C HIS A 391 4.80 -0.21 -2.54
N PHE A 392 4.43 0.64 -3.50
CA PHE A 392 4.83 2.05 -3.46
C PHE A 392 4.19 2.72 -2.26
N TRP A 393 4.97 3.40 -1.42
CA TRP A 393 4.50 4.18 -0.28
C TRP A 393 4.17 5.62 -0.70
N PRO A 394 3.07 6.23 -0.19
CA PRO A 394 2.60 7.53 -0.65
C PRO A 394 3.07 8.75 0.17
#